data_AF-A0A090WJX5-F1
#
_entry.id   AF-A0A090WJX5-F1
#
_cell.length_a   1.000
_cell.length_b   1.000
_cell.length_c   1.000
_cell.angle_alpha   90.00
_cell.angle_beta   90.00
_cell.angle_gamma   90.00
#
_symmetry.space_group_name_H-M   'P 1'
#
loop_
_entity.id
_entity.type
_entity.pdbx_description
1 polymer ?
#
loop_
_entity_poly.entity_id
_entity_poly.type
_entity_poly.pdbx_seq_one_letter_code
_entity_poly.pdbx_strand_id
1 'polypeptide(L)' 'MKIGTDGVLLGAWTSVEHNPSNILDIGAGTGILSLMMAQRSNAEQIEAIEIDDDAFEQCAETLKTHLGTTGFFVFMRPY' A
#
# COMPACT_ATOMS: atom_id res chain seq x y z
N MET A 1 -15.02 -2.34 6.95
CA MET A 1 -13.79 -1.52 7.08
C MET A 1 -13.29 -1.56 8.51
N LYS A 2 -12.09 -2.11 8.74
CA LYS A 2 -11.40 -2.02 10.03
C LYS A 2 -10.01 -1.43 9.78
N ILE A 3 -9.97 -0.13 9.47
CA ILE A 3 -8.70 0.59 9.40
C ILE A 3 -8.18 0.69 10.84
N GLY A 4 -7.06 0.04 11.13
CA GLY A 4 -6.45 0.08 12.45
C GLY A 4 -5.76 1.43 12.68
N THR A 5 -5.93 1.99 13.87
CA THR A 5 -5.22 3.21 14.29
C THR A 5 -3.71 3.07 14.12
N ASP A 6 -3.17 1.90 14.43
CA ASP A 6 -1.74 1.61 14.33
C ASP A 6 -1.21 1.76 12.89
N GLY A 7 -2.00 1.32 11.88
CA GLY A 7 -1.64 1.46 10.48
C GLY A 7 -1.59 2.92 10.01
N VAL A 8 -2.53 3.74 10.50
CA VAL A 8 -2.55 5.18 10.22
C VAL A 8 -1.38 5.89 10.90
N LEU A 9 -1.11 5.55 12.17
CA LEU A 9 0.02 6.13 12.91
C LEU A 9 1.35 5.75 12.25
N LEU A 10 1.52 4.49 11.85
CA LEU A 10 2.70 4.04 11.12
C LEU A 10 2.86 4.80 9.81
N GLY A 11 1.79 4.90 9.01
CA GLY A 11 1.80 5.63 7.75
C GLY A 11 2.09 7.12 7.89
N ALA A 12 1.74 7.74 9.02
CA ALA A 12 2.10 9.13 9.32
C ALA A 12 3.55 9.27 9.82
N TRP A 13 4.03 8.30 10.61
CA TRP A 13 5.34 8.34 11.25
C TRP A 13 6.49 7.95 10.30
N THR A 14 6.26 7.02 9.37
CA THR A 14 7.30 6.55 8.45
C THR A 14 7.91 7.73 7.69
N SER A 15 9.24 7.90 7.82
CA SER A 15 9.95 8.98 7.11
C SER A 15 10.13 8.64 5.63
N VAL A 16 9.89 9.65 4.80
CA VAL A 16 10.06 9.60 3.33
C VAL A 16 11.05 10.67 2.85
N GLU A 17 11.76 11.34 3.76
CA GLU A 17 12.70 12.42 3.46
C GLU A 17 13.88 11.97 2.59
N HIS A 18 14.23 10.69 2.67
CA HIS A 18 15.25 10.07 1.83
C HIS A 18 14.76 9.81 0.39
N ASN A 19 13.53 10.25 0.04
CA ASN A 19 12.89 10.12 -1.26
C ASN A 19 13.00 8.70 -1.85
N PRO A 20 12.38 7.70 -1.21
CA PRO A 20 12.46 6.32 -1.66
C PRO A 20 11.89 6.18 -3.07
N SER A 21 12.64 5.51 -3.96
CA SER A 21 12.13 5.13 -5.28
C SER A 21 11.21 3.90 -5.24
N ASN A 22 11.40 3.02 -4.25
CA ASN A 22 10.68 1.76 -4.10
C ASN A 22 10.15 1.59 -2.68
N ILE A 23 8.92 1.11 -2.55
CA ILE A 23 8.26 0.83 -1.27
C ILE A 23 7.63 -0.55 -1.33
N LEU A 24 7.82 -1.34 -0.26
CA LEU A 24 7.21 -2.66 -0.09
C LEU A 24 6.32 -2.65 1.16
N ASP A 25 5.06 -2.95 0.99
CA ASP A 25 4.04 -3.08 2.04
C ASP A 25 3.67 -4.56 2.21
N ILE A 26 3.95 -5.13 3.39
CA ILE A 26 3.72 -6.55 3.68
C ILE A 26 2.58 -6.66 4.68
N GLY A 27 1.53 -7.39 4.31
CA GLY A 27 0.25 -7.35 5.05
C GLY A 27 -0.49 -6.06 4.73
N ALA A 28 -0.63 -5.76 3.45
CA ALA A 28 -1.16 -4.49 2.96
C ALA A 28 -2.62 -4.25 3.38
N GLY A 29 -3.34 -5.29 3.80
CA GLY A 29 -4.77 -5.23 4.11
C GLY A 29 -5.52 -4.64 2.93
N THR A 30 -6.30 -3.58 3.15
CA THR A 30 -7.06 -2.89 2.09
C THR A 30 -6.24 -1.81 1.36
N GLY A 31 -4.91 -1.77 1.51
CA GLY A 31 -4.03 -0.87 0.77
C GLY A 31 -3.92 0.57 1.29
N ILE A 32 -4.39 0.86 2.51
CA ILE A 32 -4.36 2.23 3.07
C ILE A 32 -2.93 2.70 3.33
N LEU A 33 -2.06 1.85 3.87
CA LEU A 33 -0.68 2.23 4.14
C LEU A 33 0.07 2.48 2.82
N SER A 34 -0.03 1.56 1.86
CA SER A 34 0.43 1.75 0.48
C SER A 34 -0.05 3.08 -0.13
N LEU A 35 -1.33 3.44 0.02
CA LEU A 35 -1.89 4.71 -0.45
C LEU A 35 -1.27 5.92 0.27
N MET A 36 -1.12 5.87 1.60
CA MET A 36 -0.48 6.93 2.36
C MET A 36 0.97 7.15 1.91
N MET A 37 1.71 6.07 1.66
CA MET A 37 3.09 6.14 1.19
C MET A 37 3.18 6.71 -0.23
N ALA A 38 2.25 6.34 -1.12
CA ALA A 38 2.16 6.90 -2.46
C ALA A 38 1.91 8.41 -2.46
N GLN A 39 1.06 8.91 -1.55
CA GLN A 39 0.74 10.34 -1.46
C GLN A 39 1.85 11.15 -0.80
N ARG A 40 2.70 10.53 0.02
CA ARG A 40 3.76 11.20 0.79
C ARG A 40 5.14 11.14 0.12
N SER A 41 5.33 10.29 -0.89
CA SER A 41 6.62 10.06 -1.54
C SER A 41 6.53 10.24 -3.06
N ASN A 42 7.68 10.31 -3.73
CA ASN A 42 7.79 10.22 -5.18
C ASN A 42 8.23 8.82 -5.61
N ALA A 43 7.84 7.78 -4.87
CA ALA A 43 8.18 6.41 -5.21
C ALA A 43 7.62 6.07 -6.59
N GLU A 44 8.49 5.54 -7.45
CA GLU A 44 8.11 5.08 -8.79
C GLU A 44 7.42 3.72 -8.73
N GLN A 45 7.72 2.93 -7.68
CA GLN A 45 7.18 1.60 -7.48
C GLN A 45 6.72 1.40 -6.03
N ILE A 46 5.48 0.94 -5.88
CA ILE A 46 4.94 0.45 -4.60
C ILE A 46 4.41 -0.97 -4.81
N GLU A 47 4.95 -1.90 -4.06
CA GLU A 47 4.55 -3.30 -4.04
C GLU A 47 3.78 -3.60 -2.76
N ALA A 48 2.59 -4.15 -2.90
CA ALA A 48 1.73 -4.54 -1.78
C ALA A 48 1.54 -6.06 -1.78
N ILE A 49 1.76 -6.70 -0.64
CA ILE A 49 1.57 -8.14 -0.47
C ILE A 49 0.44 -8.37 0.53
N GLU A 50 -0.59 -9.10 0.11
CA GLU A 50 -1.69 -9.55 0.97
C GLU A 50 -1.99 -11.03 0.72
N ILE A 51 -2.30 -11.77 1.78
CA ILE A 51 -2.58 -13.21 1.71
C ILE A 51 -4.08 -13.49 1.76
N ASP A 52 -4.87 -12.59 2.34
CA ASP A 52 -6.32 -12.69 2.39
C ASP A 52 -6.94 -12.23 1.06
N ASP A 53 -7.71 -13.12 0.41
CA ASP A 53 -8.27 -12.88 -0.93
C ASP A 53 -9.19 -11.64 -0.97
N ASP A 54 -10.09 -11.50 0.01
CA ASP A 54 -11.01 -10.36 0.08
C ASP A 54 -10.25 -9.04 0.28
N ALA A 55 -9.25 -9.04 1.17
CA ALA A 55 -8.41 -7.87 1.40
C ALA A 55 -7.54 -7.55 0.17
N PHE A 56 -7.03 -8.56 -0.53
CA PHE A 56 -6.29 -8.41 -1.78
C PHE A 56 -7.12 -7.72 -2.85
N GLU A 57 -8.34 -8.20 -3.12
CA GLU A 57 -9.25 -7.58 -4.10
C GLU A 57 -9.54 -6.12 -3.73
N GLN A 58 -9.82 -5.87 -2.45
CA GLN A 58 -10.08 -4.52 -1.95
C GLN A 58 -8.85 -3.60 -2.03
N CYS A 59 -7.66 -4.15 -1.79
CA CYS A 59 -6.39 -3.43 -1.93
C CYS A 59 -6.17 -3.01 -3.38
N ALA A 60 -6.32 -3.95 -4.31
CA ALA A 60 -6.19 -3.70 -5.74
C ALA A 60 -7.20 -2.64 -6.22
N GLU A 61 -8.44 -2.69 -5.76
CA GLU A 61 -9.46 -1.67 -6.07
C GLU A 61 -9.08 -0.30 -5.50
N THR A 62 -8.63 -0.24 -4.24
CA THR A 62 -8.24 1.00 -3.56
C THR A 62 -7.11 1.69 -4.31
N LEU A 63 -6.02 0.98 -4.61
CA LEU A 63 -4.87 1.54 -5.31
C LEU A 63 -5.24 1.96 -6.74
N LYS A 64 -5.97 1.11 -7.47
CA LYS A 64 -6.43 1.43 -8.83
C LYS A 64 -7.29 2.69 -8.88
N THR A 65 -8.19 2.85 -7.90
CA THR A 65 -9.13 3.99 -7.84
C THR A 65 -8.42 5.30 -7.51
N HIS A 66 -7.46 5.28 -6.60
CA HIS A 66 -6.85 6.50 -6.06
C HIS A 66 -5.53 6.90 -6.73
N LEU A 67 -4.82 5.96 -7.35
CA LEU A 67 -3.46 6.16 -7.87
C LEU A 67 -3.31 5.80 -9.35
N GLY A 68 -4.30 5.13 -9.95
CA GLY A 68 -4.20 4.59 -11.30
C GLY A 68 -3.43 3.27 -11.34
N THR A 69 -3.04 2.83 -12.54
CA THR A 69 -2.43 1.49 -12.75
C THR A 69 -0.91 1.52 -12.93
N THR A 70 -0.28 2.69 -12.95
CA THR A 70 1.16 2.80 -13.23
C THR A 70 1.93 2.90 -11.91
N GLY A 71 2.90 2.00 -11.71
CA GLY A 71 3.80 2.03 -10.55
C GLY A 71 3.30 1.29 -9.30
N PHE A 72 2.20 0.53 -9.40
CA PHE A 72 1.63 -0.22 -8.27
C PHE A 72 1.43 -1.68 -8.65
N PHE A 73 1.91 -2.58 -7.79
CA PHE A 73 1.69 -4.01 -7.94
C PHE A 73 1.13 -4.57 -6.64
N VAL A 74 -0.01 -5.26 -6.72
CA VAL A 74 -0.54 -6.04 -5.60
C VAL A 74 -0.29 -7.50 -5.92
N PHE A 75 0.38 -8.20 -5.01
CA PHE A 75 0.67 -9.61 -5.13
C PHE A 75 -0.10 -10.38 -4.05
N MET A 76 -0.95 -11.30 -4.50
CA MET A 76 -1.51 -12.34 -3.66
C MET A 76 -0.42 -13.41 -3.48
N ARG A 77 -0.09 -13.79 -2.24
CA ARG A 77 0.86 -14.88 -2.04
C ARG A 77 0.18 -16.22 -2.39
N PRO A 78 0.74 -17.02 -3.32
CA PRO A 78 0.22 -18.34 -3.60
C PRO A 78 0.62 -19.29 -2.46
N TYR A 79 -0.35 -19.80 -1.72
CA TYR A 79 -0.22 -21.01 -0.91
C TYR A 79 -1.41 -21.91 -1.16
#